data_AF-A0A4V6E855-F1
#
_entry.id   AF-A0A4V6E855-F1
#
_cell.length_a   1.000
_cell.length_b   1.000
_cell.length_c   1.000
_cell.angle_alpha   90.00
_cell.angle_beta   90.00
_cell.angle_gamma   90.00
#
_symmetry.space_group_name_H-M   'P 1'
#
loop_
_entity.id
_entity.type
_entity.pdbx_description
1 polymer ?
#
loop_
_entity_poly.entity_id
_entity_poly.type
_entity_poly.pdbx_seq_one_letter_code
_entity_poly.pdbx_strand_id
1 'polypeptide(L)'
;PTDREAVVVATKGGFLPFDGERPDDPGAYVRERFLDPGIVDRAHLANGAHAIAPAFLSWSLDRSLERLGLDAVDYFYVHNPETQLAARSRDEVYDQLEAAFELLERRRAAGDVGAYGVATWDAFRVPAGAEGYLSLAEVLSRAEAAGAAVGPDDDHGFEAVQLPFDVAMADAFTRANQPTPPGSDADGPLSA
;
A
#
# COMPACT_ATOMS: atom_id res chain seq x y z
N PRO A 1 0.07 15.05 -28.92
CA PRO A 1 -0.43 14.88 -27.53
C PRO A 1 -1.19 13.55 -27.46
N THR A 2 -1.03 12.81 -26.37
CA THR A 2 -1.80 11.58 -26.10
C THR A 2 -2.92 11.93 -25.13
N ASP A 3 -4.12 11.42 -25.36
CA ASP A 3 -5.28 11.63 -24.48
C ASP A 3 -5.06 10.97 -23.11
N ARG A 4 -5.57 11.57 -22.03
CA ARG A 4 -5.36 11.08 -20.65
C ARG A 4 -5.94 9.69 -20.47
N GLU A 5 -7.06 9.42 -21.12
CA GLU A 5 -7.82 8.17 -21.08
C GLU A 5 -7.10 7.03 -21.81
N ALA A 6 -6.11 7.33 -22.65
CA ALA A 6 -5.29 6.34 -23.34
C ALA A 6 -4.09 5.86 -22.52
N VAL A 7 -3.89 6.39 -21.31
CA VAL A 7 -2.76 6.08 -20.43
C VAL A 7 -3.27 5.65 -19.06
N VAL A 8 -2.68 4.61 -18.48
CA VAL A 8 -2.88 4.25 -17.07
C VAL A 8 -1.76 4.88 -16.26
N VAL A 9 -2.12 5.70 -15.27
CA VAL A 9 -1.21 6.36 -14.35
C VAL A 9 -1.33 5.74 -12.97
N ALA A 10 -0.21 5.23 -12.47
CA ALA A 10 -0.11 4.69 -11.12
C ALA A 10 0.93 5.45 -10.31
N THR A 11 0.60 5.76 -9.06
CA THR A 11 1.54 6.31 -8.06
C THR A 11 1.48 5.51 -6.77
N LYS A 12 2.34 5.83 -5.81
CA LYS A 12 2.52 5.03 -4.59
C LYS A 12 2.83 5.92 -3.38
N GLY A 13 2.41 5.50 -2.20
CA GLY A 13 2.79 6.11 -0.92
C GLY A 13 3.24 5.05 0.09
N GLY A 14 4.25 5.35 0.89
CA GLY A 14 4.77 4.44 1.91
C GLY A 14 6.12 4.91 2.44
N PHE A 15 7.06 5.22 1.53
CA PHE A 15 8.33 5.83 1.89
C PHE A 15 8.25 7.35 1.90
N LEU A 16 8.93 7.98 2.86
CA LEU A 16 9.11 9.42 2.94
C LEU A 16 10.15 9.85 1.89
N PRO A 17 9.76 10.58 0.83
CA PRO A 17 10.68 10.89 -0.26
C PRO A 17 11.66 12.01 0.11
N PHE A 18 12.90 11.90 -0.36
CA PHE A 18 13.81 13.05 -0.42
C PHE A 18 13.48 13.96 -1.61
N ASP A 19 13.96 15.19 -1.56
CA ASP A 19 13.82 16.17 -2.64
C ASP A 19 14.99 16.02 -3.63
N GLY A 20 14.93 14.97 -4.46
CA GLY A 20 15.96 14.64 -5.44
C GLY A 20 17.00 13.66 -4.91
N GLU A 21 18.04 14.15 -4.24
CA GLU A 21 19.14 13.32 -3.73
C GLU A 21 19.05 13.09 -2.22
N ARG A 22 19.78 12.09 -1.74
CA ARG A 22 19.85 11.79 -0.30
C ARG A 22 20.59 12.95 0.42
N PRO A 23 19.98 13.59 1.44
CA PRO A 23 20.64 14.64 2.21
C PRO A 23 21.75 14.08 3.11
N ASP A 24 22.69 14.93 3.51
CA ASP A 24 23.80 14.58 4.42
C ASP A 24 23.30 14.02 5.76
N ASP A 25 22.21 14.58 6.28
CA ASP A 25 21.49 14.07 7.47
C ASP A 25 20.04 13.71 7.12
N PRO A 26 19.77 12.44 6.76
CA PRO A 26 18.42 11.95 6.51
C PRO A 26 17.48 12.05 7.71
N GLY A 27 18.00 11.92 8.93
CA GLY A 27 17.18 11.97 10.14
C GLY A 27 16.69 13.38 10.43
N ALA A 28 17.57 14.37 10.30
CA ALA A 28 17.20 15.78 10.38
C ALA A 28 16.20 16.16 9.28
N TYR A 29 16.45 15.70 8.04
CA TYR A 29 15.53 15.94 6.93
C TYR A 29 14.13 15.38 7.21
N VAL A 30 14.02 14.13 7.66
CA VAL A 30 12.72 13.52 7.98
C VAL A 30 12.01 14.31 9.08
N ARG A 31 12.72 14.69 10.14
CA ARG A 31 12.17 15.49 11.23
C ARG A 31 11.60 16.80 10.70
N GLU A 32 12.42 17.60 10.03
CA GLU A 32 12.06 18.96 9.60
C GLU A 32 10.99 18.98 8.51
N ARG A 33 10.99 17.98 7.62
CA ARG A 33 10.08 17.94 6.47
C ARG A 33 8.78 17.20 6.71
N PHE A 34 8.73 16.27 7.66
CA PHE A 34 7.54 15.43 7.87
C PHE A 34 7.03 15.41 9.31
N LEU A 35 7.91 15.42 10.31
CA LEU A 35 7.49 15.35 11.72
C LEU A 35 7.10 16.73 12.26
N ASP A 36 7.97 17.73 12.12
CA ASP A 36 7.74 19.09 12.64
C ASP A 36 6.49 19.76 12.01
N PRO A 37 6.19 19.57 10.71
CA PRO A 37 4.95 20.07 10.10
C PRO A 37 3.71 19.23 10.45
N GLY A 38 3.86 18.08 11.14
CA GLY A 38 2.76 17.19 11.49
C GLY A 38 2.19 16.38 10.34
N ILE A 39 2.95 16.17 9.25
CA ILE A 39 2.53 15.35 8.10
C ILE A 39 2.44 13.87 8.49
N VAL A 40 3.32 13.41 9.39
CA VAL A 40 3.28 12.06 9.95
C VAL A 40 3.72 12.08 11.41
N ASP A 41 3.09 11.25 12.24
CA ASP A 41 3.53 11.05 13.61
C ASP A 41 4.75 10.10 13.65
N ARG A 42 5.69 10.37 14.56
CA ARG A 42 6.85 9.50 14.79
C ARG A 42 6.44 8.06 15.12
N ALA A 43 5.34 7.86 15.85
CA ALA A 43 4.79 6.55 16.19
C ALA A 43 4.34 5.74 14.96
N HIS A 44 4.07 6.42 13.83
CA HIS A 44 3.72 5.77 12.56
C HIS A 44 4.93 5.42 11.69
N LEU A 45 6.15 5.84 12.04
CA LEU A 45 7.35 5.50 11.28
C LEU A 45 7.88 4.09 11.59
N ALA A 46 8.28 3.36 10.55
CA ALA A 46 9.23 2.26 10.63
C ALA A 46 10.53 2.64 9.92
N ASN A 47 11.66 2.16 10.46
CA ASN A 47 13.01 2.45 9.95
C ASN A 47 13.30 3.96 9.72
N GLY A 48 12.56 4.83 10.43
CA GLY A 48 12.69 6.28 10.32
C GLY A 48 12.25 6.90 8.98
N ALA A 49 11.74 6.14 8.03
CA ALA A 49 11.47 6.63 6.67
C ALA A 49 10.27 5.95 5.97
N HIS A 50 9.45 5.20 6.70
CA HIS A 50 8.30 4.51 6.12
C HIS A 50 7.05 4.63 7.00
N ALA A 51 5.91 5.01 6.43
CA ALA A 51 4.62 5.05 7.10
C ALA A 51 3.48 4.76 6.10
N ILE A 52 2.45 4.08 6.60
CA ILE A 52 1.20 3.83 5.85
C ILE A 52 -0.02 4.45 6.53
N ALA A 53 0.19 5.31 7.52
CA ALA A 53 -0.90 5.97 8.22
C ALA A 53 -1.73 6.83 7.24
N PRO A 54 -3.07 6.87 7.40
CA PRO A 54 -3.96 7.55 6.45
C PRO A 54 -3.57 9.01 6.17
N ALA A 55 -3.26 9.80 7.20
CA ALA A 55 -2.87 11.20 7.02
C ALA A 55 -1.64 11.36 6.10
N PHE A 56 -0.63 10.49 6.26
CA PHE A 56 0.56 10.50 5.42
C PHE A 56 0.27 10.05 3.98
N LEU A 57 -0.53 9.00 3.80
CA LEU A 57 -0.90 8.52 2.46
C LEU A 57 -1.73 9.55 1.70
N SER A 58 -2.67 10.24 2.38
CA SER A 58 -3.43 11.35 1.79
C SER A 58 -2.50 12.46 1.32
N TRP A 59 -1.56 12.88 2.18
CA TRP A 59 -0.56 13.88 1.80
C TRP A 59 0.29 13.43 0.61
N SER A 60 0.70 12.15 0.57
CA SER A 60 1.50 11.57 -0.51
C SER A 60 0.76 11.55 -1.84
N LEU A 61 -0.54 11.24 -1.82
CA LEU A 61 -1.41 11.31 -2.99
C LEU A 61 -1.55 12.75 -3.49
N ASP A 62 -1.87 13.70 -2.61
CA ASP A 62 -2.03 15.11 -2.97
C ASP A 62 -0.76 15.67 -3.64
N ARG A 63 0.43 15.33 -3.11
CA ARG A 63 1.71 15.70 -3.72
C ARG A 63 1.94 15.02 -5.07
N SER A 64 1.49 13.78 -5.25
CA SER A 64 1.63 13.08 -6.54
C SER A 64 0.76 13.74 -7.60
N LEU A 65 -0.50 14.03 -7.29
CA LEU A 65 -1.44 14.70 -8.18
C LEU A 65 -0.92 16.08 -8.60
N GLU A 66 -0.46 16.89 -7.65
CA GLU A 66 0.14 18.20 -7.91
C GLU A 66 1.36 18.10 -8.84
N ARG A 67 2.30 17.18 -8.58
CA ARG A 67 3.53 17.02 -9.37
C ARG A 67 3.27 16.49 -10.77
N LEU A 68 2.27 15.62 -10.93
CA LEU A 68 1.87 15.08 -12.22
C LEU A 68 0.97 16.06 -13.00
N GLY A 69 0.40 17.07 -12.33
CA GLY A 69 -0.58 17.97 -12.93
C GLY A 69 -1.87 17.24 -13.31
N LEU A 70 -2.30 16.28 -12.48
CA LEU A 70 -3.47 15.43 -12.72
C LEU A 70 -4.51 15.63 -11.62
N ASP A 71 -5.78 15.53 -11.99
CA ASP A 71 -6.89 15.52 -11.04
C ASP A 71 -7.11 14.13 -10.41
N ALA A 72 -6.71 13.06 -11.11
CA ALA A 72 -6.87 11.68 -10.64
C ALA A 72 -5.77 10.73 -11.17
N VAL A 73 -5.50 9.68 -10.38
CA VAL A 73 -4.69 8.51 -10.79
C VAL A 73 -5.57 7.29 -10.96
N ASP A 74 -5.20 6.40 -11.89
CA ASP A 74 -5.93 5.15 -12.10
C ASP A 74 -5.66 4.17 -10.95
N TYR A 75 -4.43 4.12 -10.45
CA TYR A 75 -4.04 3.29 -9.31
C TYR A 75 -3.19 4.03 -8.28
N PHE A 76 -3.53 3.86 -7.00
CA PHE A 76 -2.64 4.21 -5.89
C PHE A 76 -2.19 2.95 -5.14
N TYR A 77 -0.89 2.75 -4.99
CA TYR A 77 -0.36 1.62 -4.23
C TYR A 77 0.10 2.03 -2.83
N VAL A 78 -0.31 1.27 -1.82
CA VAL A 78 0.40 1.24 -0.53
C VAL A 78 1.72 0.53 -0.77
N HIS A 79 2.82 1.25 -0.62
CA HIS A 79 4.16 0.82 -1.00
C HIS A 79 4.83 0.12 0.17
N ASN A 80 5.19 -1.16 0.01
CA ASN A 80 5.92 -2.03 0.93
C ASN A 80 5.43 -2.01 2.39
N PRO A 81 4.14 -2.30 2.67
CA PRO A 81 3.61 -2.32 4.03
C PRO A 81 4.35 -3.29 4.97
N GLU A 82 4.98 -4.35 4.44
CA GLU A 82 5.82 -5.25 5.23
C GLU A 82 7.00 -4.54 5.91
N THR A 83 7.42 -3.36 5.44
CA THR A 83 8.41 -2.52 6.13
C THR A 83 7.96 -2.14 7.55
N GLN A 84 6.65 -2.05 7.80
CA GLN A 84 6.10 -1.75 9.11
C GLN A 84 6.29 -2.89 10.12
N LEU A 85 6.53 -4.13 9.67
CA LEU A 85 6.78 -5.29 10.53
C LEU A 85 8.09 -5.16 11.33
N ALA A 86 8.99 -4.26 10.92
CA ALA A 86 10.19 -3.93 11.69
C ALA A 86 9.89 -3.15 12.99
N ALA A 87 8.69 -2.57 13.11
CA ALA A 87 8.31 -1.73 14.25
C ALA A 87 7.01 -2.19 14.94
N ARG A 88 6.26 -3.10 14.32
CA ARG A 88 4.91 -3.49 14.75
C ARG A 88 4.66 -4.97 14.53
N SER A 89 3.70 -5.51 15.27
CA SER A 89 3.17 -6.85 15.04
C SER A 89 2.45 -6.93 13.69
N ARG A 90 2.26 -8.15 13.21
CA ARG A 90 1.55 -8.41 11.94
C ARG A 90 0.09 -7.95 12.00
N ASP A 91 -0.59 -8.15 13.13
CA ASP A 91 -1.97 -7.71 13.34
C ASP A 91 -2.08 -6.18 13.29
N GLU A 92 -1.16 -5.45 13.94
CA GLU A 92 -1.13 -3.98 13.87
C GLU A 92 -0.86 -3.46 12.45
N VAL A 93 -0.11 -4.20 11.62
CA VAL A 93 0.10 -3.84 10.21
C VAL A 93 -1.17 -4.06 9.40
N TYR A 94 -1.94 -5.12 9.66
CA TYR A 94 -3.25 -5.32 9.02
C TYR A 94 -4.26 -4.25 9.42
N ASP A 95 -4.31 -3.87 10.70
CA ASP A 95 -5.17 -2.78 11.17
C ASP A 95 -4.78 -1.44 10.52
N GLN A 96 -3.48 -1.20 10.31
CA GLN A 96 -3.01 -0.02 9.57
C GLN A 96 -3.36 -0.06 8.08
N LEU A 97 -3.33 -1.25 7.46
CA LEU A 97 -3.75 -1.43 6.08
C LEU A 97 -5.25 -1.19 5.91
N GLU A 98 -6.09 -1.70 6.82
CA GLU A 98 -7.53 -1.44 6.81
C GLU A 98 -7.82 0.06 6.88
N ALA A 99 -7.20 0.77 7.82
CA ALA A 99 -7.35 2.23 7.93
C ALA A 99 -6.85 2.98 6.67
N ALA A 100 -5.77 2.49 6.05
CA ALA A 100 -5.27 3.02 4.79
C ALA A 100 -6.26 2.77 3.64
N PHE A 101 -6.88 1.60 3.58
CA PHE A 101 -7.88 1.26 2.58
C PHE A 101 -9.16 2.06 2.77
N GLU A 102 -9.63 2.29 3.99
CA GLU A 102 -10.77 3.18 4.24
C GLU A 102 -10.52 4.60 3.71
N LEU A 103 -9.30 5.11 3.85
CA LEU A 103 -8.93 6.37 3.22
C LEU A 103 -9.03 6.26 1.70
N LEU A 104 -8.46 5.22 1.10
CA LEU A 104 -8.44 5.05 -0.35
C LEU A 104 -9.84 4.84 -0.92
N GLU A 105 -10.77 4.22 -0.20
CA GLU A 105 -12.19 4.18 -0.56
C GLU A 105 -12.81 5.58 -0.55
N ARG A 106 -12.50 6.43 0.43
CA ARG A 106 -12.95 7.84 0.43
C ARG A 106 -12.40 8.60 -0.77
N ARG A 107 -11.13 8.38 -1.12
CA ARG A 107 -10.46 8.98 -2.29
C ARG A 107 -11.08 8.48 -3.60
N ARG A 108 -11.43 7.19 -3.69
CA ARG A 108 -12.21 6.61 -4.81
C ARG A 108 -13.59 7.25 -4.94
N ALA A 109 -14.34 7.34 -3.85
CA ALA A 109 -15.65 7.98 -3.84
C ALA A 109 -15.57 9.48 -4.22
N ALA A 110 -14.45 10.15 -3.92
CA ALA A 110 -14.17 11.52 -4.35
C ALA A 110 -13.72 11.64 -5.81
N GLY A 111 -13.34 10.53 -6.47
CA GLY A 111 -12.97 10.46 -7.87
C GLY A 111 -11.52 10.80 -8.19
N ASP A 112 -10.65 10.98 -7.19
CA ASP A 112 -9.22 11.29 -7.39
C ASP A 112 -8.31 10.04 -7.36
N VAL A 113 -8.89 8.87 -7.08
CA VAL A 113 -8.27 7.54 -7.22
C VAL A 113 -9.26 6.62 -7.95
N GLY A 114 -8.83 5.89 -8.98
CA GLY A 114 -9.68 4.90 -9.65
C GLY A 114 -9.83 3.62 -8.82
N ALA A 115 -8.70 2.95 -8.60
CA ALA A 115 -8.57 1.76 -7.75
C ALA A 115 -7.28 1.84 -6.93
N TYR A 116 -7.09 0.91 -5.99
CA TYR A 116 -5.87 0.83 -5.20
C TYR A 116 -5.33 -0.59 -5.10
N GLY A 117 -4.11 -0.67 -4.59
CA GLY A 117 -3.38 -1.92 -4.48
C GLY A 117 -2.28 -1.87 -3.44
N VAL A 118 -1.55 -2.98 -3.32
CA VAL A 118 -0.35 -3.06 -2.49
C VAL A 118 0.83 -3.41 -3.39
N ALA A 119 1.90 -2.62 -3.28
CA ALA A 119 3.20 -2.94 -3.87
C ALA A 119 4.09 -3.55 -2.79
N THR A 120 4.75 -4.67 -3.07
CA THR A 120 5.52 -5.44 -2.07
C THR A 120 6.87 -5.87 -2.64
N TRP A 121 7.82 -6.19 -1.76
CA TRP A 121 9.05 -6.88 -2.08
C TRP A 121 9.08 -8.30 -1.52
N ASP A 122 8.74 -8.50 -0.23
CA ASP A 122 8.78 -9.82 0.42
C ASP A 122 7.38 -10.38 0.66
N ALA A 123 6.56 -9.68 1.45
CA ALA A 123 5.15 -9.94 1.77
C ALA A 123 4.57 -11.25 1.21
N PHE A 124 3.95 -11.18 0.03
CA PHE A 124 3.17 -12.27 -0.54
C PHE A 124 4.02 -13.43 -1.08
N ARG A 125 5.32 -13.20 -1.33
CA ARG A 125 6.21 -14.17 -1.99
C ARG A 125 7.12 -14.94 -1.02
N VAL A 126 7.17 -14.56 0.25
CA VAL A 126 7.94 -15.30 1.28
C VAL A 126 7.08 -16.32 2.04
N PRO A 127 7.66 -17.37 2.66
CA PRO A 127 6.87 -18.35 3.42
C PRO A 127 6.07 -17.72 4.58
N ALA A 128 4.93 -18.31 4.96
CA ALA A 128 4.05 -17.79 6.02
C ALA A 128 4.74 -17.55 7.38
N GLY A 129 5.80 -18.32 7.68
CA GLY A 129 6.61 -18.17 8.89
C GLY A 129 7.72 -17.12 8.81
N ALA A 130 7.95 -16.50 7.65
CA ALA A 130 8.98 -15.49 7.49
C ALA A 130 8.58 -14.17 8.15
N GLU A 131 9.54 -13.40 8.63
CA GLU A 131 9.30 -12.10 9.28
C GLU A 131 8.59 -11.13 8.35
N GLY A 132 8.99 -11.07 7.07
CA GLY A 132 8.40 -10.18 6.07
C GLY A 132 7.08 -10.64 5.47
N TYR A 133 6.50 -11.77 5.89
CA TYR A 133 5.26 -12.29 5.30
C TYR A 133 4.06 -11.40 5.59
N LEU A 134 3.18 -11.24 4.60
CA LEU A 134 1.80 -10.81 4.77
C LEU A 134 0.92 -11.75 3.94
N SER A 135 -0.28 -12.05 4.45
CA SER A 135 -1.26 -12.88 3.77
C SER A 135 -2.08 -12.01 2.82
N LEU A 136 -2.14 -12.38 1.55
CA LEU A 136 -2.99 -11.73 0.56
C LEU A 136 -4.47 -11.89 0.90
N ALA A 137 -4.88 -13.04 1.42
CA ALA A 137 -6.25 -13.28 1.87
C ALA A 137 -6.65 -12.33 3.01
N GLU A 138 -5.75 -12.11 3.95
CA GLU A 138 -5.99 -11.14 5.03
C GLU A 138 -5.98 -9.71 4.49
N VAL A 139 -5.06 -9.33 3.60
CA VAL A 139 -5.10 -8.00 2.96
C VAL A 139 -6.41 -7.76 2.21
N LEU A 140 -6.93 -8.78 1.52
CA LEU A 140 -8.22 -8.70 0.84
C LEU A 140 -9.38 -8.53 1.83
N SER A 141 -9.40 -9.28 2.94
CA SER A 141 -10.46 -9.13 3.95
C SER A 141 -10.48 -7.72 4.57
N ARG A 142 -9.32 -7.09 4.74
CA ARG A 142 -9.21 -5.68 5.17
C ARG A 142 -9.75 -4.71 4.13
N ALA A 143 -9.56 -4.99 2.84
CA ALA A 143 -10.12 -4.18 1.77
C ALA A 143 -11.66 -4.32 1.70
N GLU A 144 -12.19 -5.55 1.84
CA GLU A 144 -13.63 -5.81 1.93
C GLU A 144 -14.26 -5.06 3.13
N ALA A 145 -13.62 -5.12 4.30
CA ALA A 145 -14.08 -4.40 5.48
C ALA A 145 -14.07 -2.87 5.27
N ALA A 146 -13.01 -2.33 4.68
CA ALA A 146 -12.91 -0.92 4.34
C ALA A 146 -13.97 -0.48 3.31
N GLY A 147 -14.20 -1.29 2.28
CA GLY A 147 -15.26 -1.11 1.29
C GLY A 147 -16.64 -1.04 1.95
N ALA A 148 -16.98 -2.01 2.80
CA ALA A 148 -18.24 -2.01 3.55
C ALA A 148 -18.39 -0.81 4.51
N ALA A 149 -17.29 -0.30 5.07
CA ALA A 149 -17.31 0.82 6.00
C ALA A 149 -17.48 2.19 5.33
N VAL A 150 -17.03 2.34 4.08
CA VAL A 150 -16.86 3.64 3.41
C VAL A 150 -17.51 3.71 2.03
N GLY A 151 -17.43 2.62 1.28
CA GLY A 151 -17.86 2.51 -0.10
C GLY A 151 -19.34 2.87 -0.27
N PRO A 152 -19.72 3.43 -1.42
CA PRO A 152 -21.14 3.68 -1.72
C PRO A 152 -21.96 2.38 -1.81
N ASP A 153 -21.27 1.27 -2.06
CA ASP A 153 -21.79 -0.09 -2.23
C ASP A 153 -21.00 -1.06 -1.32
N ASP A 154 -21.45 -2.31 -1.19
CA ASP A 154 -20.75 -3.37 -0.43
C ASP A 154 -19.48 -3.90 -1.17
N ASP A 155 -18.88 -3.10 -2.05
CA ASP A 155 -17.72 -3.46 -2.89
C ASP A 155 -16.47 -2.66 -2.49
N HIS A 156 -15.29 -3.15 -2.87
CA HIS A 156 -14.00 -2.53 -2.53
C HIS A 156 -13.16 -2.21 -3.77
N GLY A 157 -12.30 -1.20 -3.67
CA GLY A 157 -11.39 -0.76 -4.72
C GLY A 157 -10.04 -1.46 -4.78
N PHE A 158 -9.82 -2.49 -3.96
CA PHE A 158 -8.58 -3.27 -4.02
C PHE A 158 -8.55 -4.19 -5.25
N GLU A 159 -7.77 -3.81 -6.26
CA GLU A 159 -7.77 -4.47 -7.58
C GLU A 159 -6.37 -4.90 -8.04
N ALA A 160 -5.30 -4.46 -7.36
CA ALA A 160 -3.95 -4.65 -7.85
C ALA A 160 -2.92 -5.07 -6.80
N VAL A 161 -2.02 -5.97 -7.21
CA VAL A 161 -0.81 -6.33 -6.49
C VAL A 161 0.39 -6.06 -7.40
N GLN A 162 1.39 -5.34 -6.88
CA GLN A 162 2.67 -5.17 -7.55
C GLN A 162 3.76 -5.89 -6.75
N LEU A 163 4.52 -6.76 -7.40
CA LEU A 163 5.64 -7.48 -6.79
C LEU A 163 6.75 -7.76 -7.81
N PRO A 164 8.01 -7.95 -7.38
CA PRO A 164 9.07 -8.41 -8.25
C PRO A 164 8.78 -9.79 -8.81
N PHE A 165 8.87 -9.91 -10.13
CA PHE A 165 8.73 -11.18 -10.83
C PHE A 165 9.69 -11.25 -12.01
N ASP A 166 10.67 -12.13 -11.89
CA ASP A 166 11.62 -12.47 -12.94
C ASP A 166 12.14 -13.90 -12.73
N VAL A 167 13.09 -14.34 -13.55
CA VAL A 167 13.67 -15.69 -13.47
C VAL A 167 14.39 -15.95 -12.12
N ALA A 168 14.93 -14.91 -11.48
CA ALA A 168 15.57 -15.00 -10.18
C ALA A 168 14.58 -14.87 -9.01
N MET A 169 13.43 -14.22 -9.22
CA MET A 169 12.36 -13.97 -8.23
C MET A 169 11.02 -14.58 -8.67
N ALA A 170 11.03 -15.85 -9.05
CA ALA A 170 9.84 -16.58 -9.51
C ALA A 170 8.94 -17.11 -8.37
N ASP A 171 9.20 -16.73 -7.12
CA ASP A 171 8.52 -17.25 -5.93
C ASP A 171 6.99 -17.04 -5.98
N ALA A 172 6.52 -15.93 -6.57
CA ALA A 172 5.09 -15.66 -6.74
C ALA A 172 4.37 -16.64 -7.67
N PHE A 173 5.12 -17.34 -8.55
CA PHE A 173 4.59 -18.40 -9.42
C PHE A 173 4.85 -19.80 -8.87
N THR A 174 5.92 -19.98 -8.09
CA THR A 174 6.40 -21.32 -7.69
C THR A 174 6.01 -21.72 -6.27
N ARG A 175 5.37 -20.83 -5.49
CA ARG A 175 5.01 -21.09 -4.09
C ARG A 175 3.50 -21.07 -3.85
N ALA A 176 3.02 -22.14 -3.25
CA ALA A 176 1.69 -22.23 -2.65
C ALA A 176 1.70 -21.78 -1.19
N ASN A 177 1.96 -20.50 -0.95
CA ASN A 177 2.09 -19.89 0.39
C ASN A 177 0.94 -18.93 0.77
N GLN A 178 0.00 -18.68 -0.14
CA GLN A 178 -1.17 -17.85 0.11
C GLN A 178 -2.41 -18.73 0.36
N PRO A 179 -3.08 -18.58 1.51
CA PRO A 179 -4.31 -19.31 1.78
C PRO A 179 -5.46 -18.78 0.90
N THR A 180 -6.52 -19.57 0.75
CA THR A 180 -7.76 -19.09 0.15
C THR A 180 -8.37 -17.98 1.00
N PRO A 181 -9.02 -16.97 0.39
CA PRO A 181 -9.86 -16.03 1.11
C PRO A 181 -10.94 -16.73 1.96
N PRO A 182 -11.27 -16.21 3.16
CA PRO A 182 -12.38 -16.71 3.94
C PRO A 182 -13.68 -16.71 3.12
N GLY A 183 -14.45 -17.82 3.14
CA GLY A 183 -15.73 -17.91 2.42
C GLY A 183 -15.64 -18.42 0.97
N SER A 184 -14.44 -18.74 0.47
CA SER A 184 -14.29 -19.46 -0.79
C SER A 184 -14.65 -20.95 -0.66
N ASP A 185 -15.24 -21.54 -1.71
CA ASP A 185 -15.54 -22.99 -1.78
C ASP A 185 -14.27 -23.88 -1.92
N ALA A 186 -13.06 -23.31 -1.85
CA ALA A 186 -11.80 -24.04 -2.01
C ALA A 186 -11.03 -24.14 -0.68
N ASP A 187 -11.00 -25.33 -0.09
CA ASP A 187 -10.08 -25.65 1.01
C ASP A 187 -8.65 -25.82 0.48
N GLY A 188 -7.70 -24.97 0.92
CA GLY A 188 -6.26 -25.11 0.64
C GLY A 188 -5.65 -23.97 -0.21
N PRO A 189 -4.31 -23.86 -0.31
CA PRO A 189 -3.67 -22.74 -1.00
C PRO A 189 -4.10 -22.64 -2.48
N LEU A 190 -4.28 -21.41 -2.97
CA LEU A 190 -4.77 -21.12 -4.33
C LEU A 190 -3.77 -21.45 -5.45
N SER A 191 -2.54 -21.84 -5.13
CA SER A 191 -1.54 -22.25 -6.12
C SER A 191 -1.32 -23.76 -6.06
N ALA A 192 -1.34 -24.38 -7.23
CA ALA A 192 -0.79 -25.72 -7.47
C ALA A 192 0.73 -25.74 -7.32
#